data_AF-A0A9D5PIK1-F1
#
_entry.id   AF-A0A9D5PIK1-F1
#
_cell.length_a   1.000
_cell.length_b   1.000
_cell.length_c   1.000
_cell.angle_alpha   90.00
_cell.angle_beta   90.00
_cell.angle_gamma   90.00
#
_symmetry.space_group_name_H-M   'P 1'
#
loop_
_entity.id
_entity.type
_entity.pdbx_description
1 polymer ?
#
loop_
_entity_poly.entity_id
_entity_poly.type
_entity_poly.pdbx_seq_one_letter_code
_entity_poly.pdbx_strand_id
1 'polypeptide(L)'
;MKNKPRNNYARLPFEVRQRVLAMLYDGAEYDDIRNAPEVKAACEQRKIVLHNATFLAVRRGEEYRQYGEALAKTSKRIADDRWAAAALQELSGLTSVSDVTQMALLRQLRVLSENPDMDAEETLKLVNATVKIKSTELDKRVQHLQEKLAENNRLRQAAEQEWRNREAELLVKLAAKDAKIAELEKLIPGVDSRQVADAMDEKFGV
;
A
#
# COMPACT_ATOMS: atom_id res chain seq x y z
N MET A 1 28.18 -5.83 -48.19
CA MET A 1 28.40 -6.20 -46.78
C MET A 1 29.74 -5.62 -46.33
N LYS A 2 29.76 -4.53 -45.55
CA LYS A 2 31.03 -3.95 -45.06
C LYS A 2 31.53 -4.77 -43.87
N ASN A 3 32.64 -5.48 -44.05
CA ASN A 3 33.35 -6.21 -42.99
C ASN A 3 33.62 -5.27 -41.82
N LYS A 4 32.81 -5.36 -40.74
CA LYS A 4 33.14 -4.73 -39.46
C LYS A 4 34.48 -5.34 -39.00
N PRO A 5 35.49 -4.54 -38.65
CA PRO A 5 36.75 -5.07 -38.15
C PRO A 5 36.46 -6.02 -36.97
N ARG A 6 37.04 -7.23 -37.03
CA ARG A 6 36.95 -8.25 -35.98
C ARG A 6 37.58 -7.69 -34.70
N ASN A 7 36.81 -6.99 -33.89
CA ASN A 7 37.26 -6.46 -32.62
C ASN A 7 37.28 -7.61 -31.60
N ASN A 8 38.37 -7.76 -30.85
CA ASN A 8 38.51 -8.78 -29.78
C ASN A 8 37.36 -8.70 -28.76
N TYR A 9 36.80 -7.51 -28.57
CA TYR A 9 35.62 -7.30 -27.74
C TYR A 9 34.40 -8.14 -28.16
N ALA A 10 34.14 -8.31 -29.46
CA ALA A 10 33.01 -9.10 -29.94
C ALA A 10 33.15 -10.61 -29.65
N ARG A 11 34.36 -11.07 -29.30
CA ARG A 11 34.63 -12.47 -28.91
C ARG A 11 34.34 -12.75 -27.43
N LEU A 12 34.15 -11.72 -26.61
CA LEU A 12 33.78 -11.86 -25.21
C LEU A 12 32.34 -12.41 -25.09
N PRO A 13 32.00 -13.12 -24.01
CA PRO A 13 30.61 -13.50 -23.72
C PRO A 13 29.74 -12.27 -23.48
N PHE A 14 28.43 -12.41 -23.69
CA PHE A 14 27.48 -11.29 -23.65
C PHE A 14 27.50 -10.57 -22.30
N GLU A 15 27.61 -11.32 -21.21
CA GLU A 15 27.60 -10.89 -19.82
C GLU A 15 28.82 -10.02 -19.50
N VAL A 16 29.99 -10.43 -20.01
CA VAL A 16 31.24 -9.66 -19.87
C VAL A 16 31.22 -8.41 -20.76
N ARG A 17 30.60 -8.50 -21.95
CA ARG A 17 30.38 -7.32 -22.80
C ARG A 17 29.46 -6.30 -22.11
N GLN A 18 28.36 -6.75 -21.52
CA GLN A 18 27.46 -5.92 -20.70
C GLN A 18 28.20 -5.25 -19.54
N ARG A 19 29.07 -5.99 -18.84
CA ARG A 19 29.89 -5.42 -17.76
C ARG A 19 30.86 -4.34 -18.25
N VAL A 20 31.53 -4.58 -19.37
CA VAL A 20 32.41 -3.58 -19.99
C VAL A 20 31.62 -2.34 -20.41
N LEU A 21 30.43 -2.50 -20.99
CA LEU A 21 29.55 -1.36 -21.35
C LEU A 21 29.11 -0.57 -20.12
N ALA A 22 28.74 -1.25 -19.04
CA ALA A 22 28.40 -0.63 -17.75
C ALA A 22 29.56 0.23 -17.22
N MET A 23 30.75 -0.36 -17.11
CA MET A 23 31.93 0.36 -16.61
C MET A 23 32.35 1.51 -17.54
N LEU A 24 32.21 1.37 -18.87
CA LEU A 24 32.46 2.45 -19.82
C LEU A 24 31.45 3.59 -19.67
N TYR A 25 30.18 3.27 -19.39
CA TYR A 25 29.11 4.25 -19.17
C TYR A 25 29.32 5.01 -17.86
N ASP A 26 29.75 4.31 -16.80
CA ASP A 26 30.10 4.87 -15.49
C ASP A 26 31.40 5.71 -15.51
N GLY A 27 32.13 5.70 -16.63
CA GLY A 27 33.33 6.51 -16.82
C GLY A 27 34.61 5.89 -16.23
N ALA A 28 34.62 4.59 -15.97
CA ALA A 28 35.80 3.89 -15.45
C ALA A 28 37.00 3.98 -16.42
N GLU A 29 38.21 3.98 -15.86
CA GLU A 29 39.43 3.98 -16.67
C GLU A 29 39.64 2.64 -17.40
N TYR A 30 40.33 2.67 -18.53
CA TYR A 30 40.52 1.47 -19.36
C TYR A 30 41.36 0.39 -18.68
N ASP A 31 42.27 0.79 -17.80
CA ASP A 31 43.06 -0.15 -16.99
C ASP A 31 42.17 -0.84 -15.94
N ASP A 32 41.25 -0.12 -15.31
CA ASP A 32 40.29 -0.69 -14.35
C ASP A 32 39.35 -1.70 -15.01
N ILE A 33 38.88 -1.41 -16.22
CA ILE A 33 38.04 -2.32 -17.00
C ILE A 33 38.80 -3.61 -17.34
N ARG A 34 40.09 -3.50 -17.67
CA ARG A 34 40.94 -4.68 -17.95
C ARG A 34 41.23 -5.50 -16.71
N ASN A 35 41.38 -4.84 -15.55
CA ASN A 35 41.68 -5.49 -14.29
C ASN A 35 40.44 -6.05 -13.58
N ALA A 36 39.24 -5.71 -14.05
CA ALA A 36 38.00 -6.30 -13.53
C ALA A 36 38.07 -7.83 -13.62
N PRO A 37 37.77 -8.57 -12.52
CA PRO A 37 38.05 -10.00 -12.41
C PRO A 37 37.31 -10.82 -13.50
N GLU A 38 36.09 -10.42 -13.82
CA GLU A 38 35.25 -11.04 -14.86
C GLU A 38 35.81 -10.82 -16.27
N VAL A 39 36.30 -9.60 -16.55
CA VAL A 39 36.86 -9.23 -17.86
C VAL A 39 38.22 -9.88 -18.06
N LYS A 40 39.07 -9.87 -17.02
CA LYS A 40 40.39 -10.49 -17.01
C LYS A 40 40.29 -12.01 -17.21
N ALA A 41 39.45 -12.70 -16.44
CA ALA A 41 39.25 -14.14 -16.56
C ALA A 41 38.73 -14.52 -17.96
N ALA A 42 37.80 -13.75 -18.51
CA ALA A 42 37.26 -13.99 -19.85
C ALA A 42 38.28 -13.72 -20.97
N CYS A 43 39.18 -12.75 -20.78
CA CYS A 43 40.27 -12.45 -21.70
C CYS A 43 41.35 -13.53 -21.66
N GLU A 44 41.73 -14.01 -20.48
CA GLU A 44 42.70 -15.10 -20.27
C GLU A 44 42.19 -16.41 -20.86
N GLN A 45 40.93 -16.78 -20.58
CA GLN A 45 40.32 -18.00 -21.10
C GLN A 45 40.27 -18.05 -22.63
N ARG A 46 40.03 -16.89 -23.27
CA ARG A 46 39.94 -16.76 -24.74
C ARG A 46 41.25 -16.35 -25.41
N LYS A 47 42.32 -16.14 -24.64
CA LYS A 47 43.63 -15.64 -25.10
C LYS A 47 43.51 -14.38 -25.96
N ILE A 48 42.71 -13.42 -25.50
CA ILE A 48 42.50 -12.13 -26.18
C ILE A 48 42.96 -10.97 -25.30
N VAL A 49 43.42 -9.90 -25.93
CA VAL A 49 43.80 -8.65 -25.27
C VAL A 49 42.90 -7.53 -25.78
N LEU A 50 42.37 -6.75 -24.85
CA LEU A 50 41.58 -5.55 -25.14
C LEU A 50 42.50 -4.34 -25.08
N HIS A 51 42.80 -3.74 -26.23
CA HIS A 51 43.62 -2.52 -26.28
C HIS A 51 42.77 -1.27 -26.03
N ASN A 52 43.40 -0.13 -25.69
CA ASN A 52 42.68 1.13 -25.51
C ASN A 52 41.87 1.53 -26.76
N ALA A 53 42.40 1.24 -27.96
CA ALA A 53 41.69 1.41 -29.22
C ALA A 53 40.40 0.56 -29.32
N THR A 54 40.35 -0.61 -28.68
CA THR A 54 39.16 -1.46 -28.59
C THR A 54 38.06 -0.77 -27.79
N PHE A 55 38.37 -0.18 -26.63
CA PHE A 55 37.39 0.54 -25.80
C PHE A 55 36.87 1.80 -26.49
N LEU A 56 37.75 2.56 -27.16
CA LEU A 56 37.34 3.72 -27.97
C LEU A 56 36.40 3.34 -29.11
N ALA A 57 36.66 2.21 -29.79
CA ALA A 57 35.79 1.70 -30.84
C ALA A 57 34.43 1.23 -30.29
N VAL A 58 34.40 0.62 -29.10
CA VAL A 58 33.16 0.19 -28.42
C VAL A 58 32.32 1.40 -28.01
N ARG A 59 32.94 2.43 -27.44
CA ARG A 59 32.25 3.67 -27.01
C ARG A 59 31.59 4.42 -28.18
N ARG A 60 32.17 4.34 -29.38
CA ARG A 60 31.59 4.90 -30.62
C ARG A 60 30.63 3.95 -31.33
N GLY A 61 30.52 2.72 -30.85
CA GLY A 61 29.74 1.66 -31.47
C GLY A 61 28.24 1.74 -31.15
N GLU A 62 27.49 0.94 -31.89
CA GLU A 62 26.04 0.80 -31.72
C GLU A 62 25.66 0.22 -30.35
N GLU A 63 26.40 -0.80 -29.88
CA GLU A 63 26.11 -1.48 -28.62
C GLU A 63 26.17 -0.53 -27.41
N TYR A 64 27.10 0.42 -27.40
CA TYR A 64 27.20 1.43 -26.34
C TYR A 64 26.03 2.42 -26.36
N ARG A 65 25.59 2.84 -27.56
CA ARG A 65 24.42 3.71 -27.69
C ARG A 65 23.14 3.02 -27.22
N GLN A 66 22.93 1.78 -27.65
CA GLN A 66 21.80 0.96 -27.23
C GLN A 66 21.79 0.70 -25.72
N TYR A 67 22.96 0.48 -25.13
CA TYR A 67 23.10 0.34 -23.68
C TYR A 67 22.68 1.60 -22.92
N GLY A 68 23.16 2.78 -23.36
CA GLY A 68 22.77 4.07 -22.79
C GLY A 68 21.28 4.36 -22.95
N GLU A 69 20.69 4.07 -24.10
CA GLU A 69 19.25 4.21 -24.35
C GLU A 69 18.42 3.27 -23.47
N ALA A 70 18.85 2.03 -23.27
CA ALA A 70 18.17 1.06 -22.41
C ALA A 70 18.21 1.50 -20.93
N LEU A 71 19.34 2.02 -20.45
CA LEU A 71 19.45 2.60 -19.12
C LEU A 71 18.57 3.84 -18.97
N ALA A 72 18.60 4.77 -19.93
CA ALA A 72 17.76 5.96 -19.89
C ALA A 72 16.26 5.61 -19.84
N LYS A 73 15.81 4.62 -20.63
CA LYS A 73 14.43 4.10 -20.60
C LYS A 73 14.09 3.49 -19.24
N THR A 74 15.02 2.73 -18.66
CA THR A 74 14.81 2.10 -17.35
C THR A 74 14.74 3.14 -16.23
N SER A 75 15.64 4.11 -16.24
CA SER A 75 15.65 5.23 -15.29
C SER A 75 14.40 6.08 -15.41
N LYS A 76 13.92 6.37 -16.64
CA LYS A 76 12.64 7.05 -16.86
C LYS A 76 11.49 6.26 -16.26
N ARG A 77 11.41 4.95 -16.55
CA ARG A 77 10.39 4.07 -15.96
C ARG A 77 10.43 4.08 -14.43
N ILE A 78 11.61 3.97 -13.82
CA ILE A 78 11.76 4.03 -12.35
C ILE A 78 11.30 5.38 -11.79
N ALA A 79 11.61 6.48 -12.48
CA ALA A 79 11.17 7.81 -12.08
C ALA A 79 9.64 7.96 -12.17
N ASP A 80 9.02 7.43 -13.23
CA ASP A 80 7.57 7.40 -13.43
C ASP A 80 6.89 6.58 -12.33
N ASP A 81 7.46 5.42 -11.99
CA ASP A 81 7.00 4.54 -10.92
C ASP A 81 7.07 5.22 -9.56
N ARG A 82 8.17 5.90 -9.25
CA ARG A 82 8.34 6.65 -7.99
C ARG A 82 7.33 7.78 -7.87
N TRP A 83 7.09 8.53 -8.94
CA TRP A 83 6.12 9.62 -8.92
C TRP A 83 4.70 9.13 -8.73
N ALA A 84 4.29 8.09 -9.47
CA ALA A 84 2.96 7.52 -9.33
C ALA A 84 2.75 6.93 -7.92
N ALA A 85 3.78 6.31 -7.34
CA ALA A 85 3.72 5.80 -5.97
C ALA A 85 3.62 6.93 -4.93
N ALA A 86 4.37 8.03 -5.12
CA ALA A 86 4.30 9.20 -4.24
C ALA A 86 2.91 9.87 -4.30
N ALA A 87 2.36 10.05 -5.51
CA ALA A 87 1.02 10.58 -5.70
C ALA A 87 -0.03 9.71 -5.00
N LEU A 88 0.10 8.38 -5.06
CA LEU A 88 -0.80 7.49 -4.34
C LEU A 88 -0.60 7.46 -2.83
N GLN A 89 0.63 7.58 -2.32
CA GLN A 89 0.86 7.67 -0.87
C GLN A 89 0.21 8.91 -0.25
N GLU A 90 0.21 10.06 -0.95
CA GLU A 90 -0.56 11.24 -0.51
C GLU A 90 -2.08 11.01 -0.54
N LEU A 91 -2.57 10.09 -1.38
CA LEU A 91 -3.99 9.86 -1.61
C LEU A 91 -4.58 8.76 -0.73
N SER A 92 -3.86 7.66 -0.50
CA SER A 92 -4.23 6.52 0.35
C SER A 92 -3.23 5.37 0.15
N GLY A 93 -2.66 4.82 1.22
CA GLY A 93 -1.66 3.76 1.17
C GLY A 93 -2.07 2.55 0.30
N LEU A 94 -1.14 2.13 -0.56
CA LEU A 94 -1.28 1.05 -1.54
C LEU A 94 -1.63 -0.29 -0.86
N THR A 95 -2.88 -0.73 -0.93
CA THR A 95 -3.37 -2.00 -0.37
C THR A 95 -4.30 -2.79 -1.30
N SER A 96 -4.74 -2.23 -2.43
CA SER A 96 -5.79 -2.81 -3.28
C SER A 96 -5.41 -2.91 -4.78
N VAL A 97 -6.13 -3.75 -5.53
CA VAL A 97 -6.01 -3.88 -7.00
C VAL A 97 -6.38 -2.57 -7.72
N SER A 98 -7.26 -1.74 -7.11
CA SER A 98 -7.57 -0.39 -7.59
C SER A 98 -6.33 0.50 -7.59
N ASP A 99 -5.37 0.25 -6.70
CA ASP A 99 -4.19 1.09 -6.61
C ASP A 99 -3.21 0.83 -7.76
N VAL A 100 -3.17 -0.41 -8.26
CA VAL A 100 -2.38 -0.78 -9.44
C VAL A 100 -2.95 -0.15 -10.72
N THR A 101 -4.29 -0.09 -10.84
CA THR A 101 -4.92 0.58 -11.99
C THR A 101 -4.76 2.10 -11.90
N GLN A 102 -4.87 2.68 -10.70
CA GLN A 102 -4.57 4.11 -10.49
C GLN A 102 -3.11 4.43 -10.77
N MET A 103 -2.15 3.59 -10.36
CA MET A 103 -0.73 3.73 -10.72
C MET A 103 -0.55 3.81 -12.25
N ALA A 104 -1.18 2.90 -12.99
CA ALA A 104 -1.06 2.86 -14.44
C ALA A 104 -1.66 4.13 -15.11
N LEU A 105 -2.81 4.60 -14.63
CA LEU A 105 -3.44 5.83 -15.11
C LEU A 105 -2.58 7.06 -14.80
N LEU A 106 -2.01 7.13 -13.60
CA LEU A 106 -1.11 8.22 -13.18
C LEU A 106 0.16 8.24 -14.05
N ARG A 107 0.78 7.09 -14.33
CA ARG A 107 1.92 7.00 -15.24
C ARG A 107 1.58 7.52 -16.64
N GLN A 108 0.43 7.15 -17.18
CA GLN A 108 -0.02 7.63 -18.48
C GLN A 108 -0.26 9.14 -18.46
N LEU A 109 -0.88 9.66 -17.40
CA LEU A 109 -1.11 11.09 -17.24
C LEU A 109 0.20 11.89 -17.17
N ARG A 110 1.23 11.35 -16.50
CA ARG A 110 2.55 11.97 -16.48
C ARG A 110 3.19 12.00 -17.87
N VAL A 111 3.20 10.88 -18.57
CA VAL A 111 3.75 10.80 -19.94
C VAL A 111 3.04 11.77 -20.88
N LEU A 112 1.72 11.91 -20.74
CA LEU A 112 0.93 12.88 -21.48
C LEU A 112 1.29 14.32 -21.09
N SER A 113 1.42 14.62 -19.80
CA SER A 113 1.79 15.96 -19.32
C SER A 113 3.17 16.45 -19.78
N GLU A 114 4.08 15.52 -20.10
CA GLU A 114 5.41 15.83 -20.63
C GLU A 114 5.38 16.15 -22.14
N ASN A 115 4.27 15.88 -22.85
CA ASN A 115 4.11 16.17 -24.28
C ASN A 115 3.33 17.48 -24.49
N PRO A 116 3.93 18.53 -25.10
CA PRO A 116 3.30 19.84 -25.24
C PRO A 116 2.21 19.93 -26.32
N ASP A 117 2.17 19.00 -27.29
CA ASP A 117 1.21 19.00 -28.42
C ASP A 117 -0.09 18.21 -28.13
N MET A 118 -0.53 18.24 -26.88
CA MET A 118 -1.45 17.25 -26.34
C MET A 118 -2.92 17.46 -26.74
N ASP A 119 -3.64 16.35 -26.98
CA ASP A 119 -5.10 16.34 -27.02
C ASP A 119 -5.66 16.48 -25.59
N ALA A 120 -6.23 17.64 -25.29
CA ALA A 120 -6.85 17.93 -24.00
C ALA A 120 -7.96 16.92 -23.64
N GLU A 121 -8.60 16.32 -24.63
CA GLU A 121 -9.68 15.36 -24.44
C GLU A 121 -9.21 14.04 -23.82
N GLU A 122 -8.06 13.52 -24.26
CA GLU A 122 -7.49 12.27 -23.72
C GLU A 122 -7.06 12.42 -22.26
N THR A 123 -6.49 13.58 -21.91
CA THR A 123 -6.11 13.87 -20.53
C THR A 123 -7.33 14.02 -19.62
N LEU A 124 -8.39 14.68 -20.10
CA LEU A 124 -9.65 14.78 -19.38
C LEU A 124 -10.29 13.41 -19.14
N LYS A 125 -10.23 12.49 -20.12
CA LYS A 125 -10.70 11.10 -19.98
C LYS A 125 -9.94 10.35 -18.88
N LEU A 126 -8.61 10.46 -18.85
CA LEU A 126 -7.77 9.78 -17.85
C LEU A 126 -7.95 10.34 -16.43
N VAL A 127 -8.07 11.66 -16.30
CA VAL A 127 -8.40 12.32 -15.02
C VAL A 127 -9.77 11.83 -14.53
N ASN A 128 -10.78 11.86 -15.39
CA ASN A 128 -12.13 11.41 -15.04
C ASN A 128 -12.18 9.93 -14.66
N ALA A 129 -11.41 9.07 -15.34
CA ALA A 129 -11.32 7.65 -14.99
C ALA A 129 -10.71 7.47 -13.59
N THR A 130 -9.64 8.20 -13.28
CA THR A 130 -8.98 8.17 -11.96
C THR A 130 -9.94 8.64 -10.85
N VAL A 131 -10.65 9.75 -11.08
CA VAL A 131 -11.65 10.30 -10.15
C VAL A 131 -12.80 9.30 -9.92
N LYS A 132 -13.32 8.67 -10.98
CA LYS A 132 -14.41 7.67 -10.87
C LYS A 132 -14.01 6.44 -10.06
N ILE A 133 -12.81 5.92 -10.27
CA ILE A 133 -12.31 4.78 -9.48
C ILE A 133 -12.26 5.18 -8.00
N LYS A 134 -11.73 6.38 -7.69
CA LYS A 134 -11.65 6.87 -6.31
C LYS A 134 -13.03 7.10 -5.69
N SER A 135 -13.97 7.70 -6.41
CA SER A 135 -15.32 7.93 -5.89
C SER A 135 -16.02 6.61 -5.58
N THR A 136 -15.90 5.62 -6.45
CA THR A 136 -16.52 4.30 -6.26
C THR A 136 -15.95 3.57 -5.04
N GLU A 137 -14.64 3.68 -4.78
CA GLU A 137 -14.00 3.07 -3.62
C GLU A 137 -14.41 3.76 -2.31
N LEU A 138 -14.49 5.09 -2.33
CA LEU A 138 -15.01 5.88 -1.20
C LEU A 138 -16.47 5.55 -0.91
N ASP A 139 -17.31 5.44 -1.94
CA ASP A 139 -18.74 5.13 -1.81
C ASP A 139 -18.94 3.74 -1.17
N LYS A 140 -18.18 2.72 -1.59
CA LYS A 140 -18.20 1.39 -0.96
C LYS A 140 -17.80 1.45 0.51
N ARG A 141 -16.77 2.25 0.84
CA ARG A 141 -16.31 2.40 2.22
C ARG A 141 -17.32 3.13 3.09
N VAL A 142 -17.99 4.15 2.55
CA VAL A 142 -19.08 4.85 3.20
C VAL A 142 -20.25 3.90 3.44
N GLN A 143 -20.65 3.12 2.44
CA GLN A 143 -21.72 2.13 2.56
C GLN A 143 -21.41 1.09 3.65
N HIS A 144 -20.21 0.53 3.66
CA HIS A 144 -19.78 -0.42 4.70
C HIS A 144 -19.80 0.17 6.11
N LEU A 145 -19.36 1.43 6.24
CA LEU A 145 -19.42 2.15 7.52
C LEU A 145 -20.85 2.43 7.95
N GLN A 146 -21.73 2.78 7.02
CA GLN A 146 -23.17 2.97 7.27
C GLN A 146 -23.84 1.66 7.72
N GLU A 147 -23.53 0.55 7.07
CA GLU A 147 -24.03 -0.79 7.44
C GLU A 147 -23.57 -1.17 8.86
N LYS A 148 -22.29 -0.96 9.17
CA LYS A 148 -21.77 -1.18 10.54
C LYS A 148 -22.42 -0.27 11.58
N LEU A 149 -22.68 0.98 11.24
CA LEU A 149 -23.33 1.93 12.14
C LEU A 149 -24.79 1.56 12.36
N ALA A 150 -25.50 1.14 11.31
CA ALA A 150 -26.86 0.63 11.41
C ALA A 150 -26.92 -0.65 12.27
N GLU A 151 -25.98 -1.57 12.09
CA GLU A 151 -25.91 -2.80 12.90
C GLU A 151 -25.60 -2.49 14.37
N ASN A 152 -24.64 -1.60 14.65
CA ASN A 152 -24.35 -1.18 16.03
C ASN A 152 -25.55 -0.53 16.69
N ASN A 153 -26.28 0.32 15.96
CA ASN A 153 -27.51 0.95 16.46
C ASN A 153 -28.60 -0.09 16.76
N ARG A 154 -28.77 -1.11 15.92
CA ARG A 154 -29.71 -2.22 16.18
C ARG A 154 -29.33 -2.98 17.45
N LEU A 155 -28.06 -3.32 17.62
CA LEU A 155 -27.57 -4.02 18.80
C LEU A 155 -27.78 -3.17 20.07
N ARG A 156 -27.52 -1.86 20.00
CA ARG A 156 -27.81 -0.94 21.11
C ARG A 156 -29.29 -0.89 21.45
N GLN A 157 -30.17 -0.77 20.45
CA GLN A 157 -31.61 -0.75 20.66
C GLN A 157 -32.12 -2.06 21.27
N ALA A 158 -31.60 -3.21 20.81
CA ALA A 158 -31.95 -4.51 21.38
C ALA A 158 -31.49 -4.61 22.84
N ALA A 159 -30.26 -4.21 23.14
CA ALA A 159 -29.75 -4.18 24.51
C ALA A 159 -30.56 -3.24 25.40
N GLU A 160 -30.87 -2.01 24.95
CA GLU A 160 -31.70 -1.06 25.69
C GLU A 160 -33.10 -1.63 25.97
N GLN A 161 -33.69 -2.36 25.02
CA GLN A 161 -34.98 -3.01 25.21
C GLN A 161 -34.91 -4.15 26.24
N GLU A 162 -33.85 -4.97 26.21
CA GLU A 162 -33.63 -6.00 27.22
C GLU A 162 -33.44 -5.41 28.62
N TRP A 163 -32.67 -4.32 28.73
CA TRP A 163 -32.50 -3.58 29.98
C TRP A 163 -33.83 -3.05 30.52
N ARG A 164 -34.64 -2.41 29.66
CA ARG A 164 -35.97 -1.92 30.03
C ARG A 164 -36.91 -3.04 30.48
N ASN A 165 -36.90 -4.17 29.78
CA ASN A 165 -37.72 -5.33 30.16
C ASN A 165 -37.29 -5.88 31.53
N ARG A 166 -35.98 -5.98 31.78
CA ARG A 166 -35.44 -6.45 33.06
C ARG A 166 -35.74 -5.50 34.20
N GLU A 167 -35.66 -4.19 33.95
CA GLU A 167 -36.03 -3.16 34.92
C GLU A 167 -37.53 -3.23 35.26
N ALA A 168 -38.40 -3.41 34.27
CA ALA A 168 -39.84 -3.60 34.48
C ALA A 168 -40.14 -4.87 35.30
N GLU A 169 -39.48 -5.99 35.01
CA GLU A 169 -39.62 -7.22 35.82
C GLU A 169 -39.17 -7.03 37.27
N LEU A 170 -38.06 -6.32 37.48
CA LEU A 170 -37.56 -6.03 38.82
C LEU A 170 -38.53 -5.13 39.59
N LEU A 171 -39.10 -4.11 38.95
CA LEU A 171 -40.12 -3.25 39.55
C LEU A 171 -41.37 -4.04 39.97
N VAL A 172 -41.85 -4.98 39.13
CA VAL A 172 -42.98 -5.85 39.49
C VAL A 172 -42.65 -6.73 40.69
N LYS A 173 -41.45 -7.32 40.72
CA LYS A 173 -40.98 -8.13 41.87
C LYS A 173 -40.85 -7.29 43.14
N LEU A 174 -40.37 -6.05 43.03
CA LEU A 174 -40.24 -5.12 44.14
C LEU A 174 -41.62 -4.79 44.72
N ALA A 175 -42.58 -4.41 43.86
CA ALA A 175 -43.94 -4.13 44.27
C ALA A 175 -44.63 -5.34 44.93
N ALA A 176 -44.39 -6.56 44.41
CA ALA A 176 -44.91 -7.78 45.02
C ALA A 176 -44.28 -8.06 46.41
N LYS A 177 -42.98 -7.80 46.56
CA LYS A 177 -42.30 -7.90 47.86
C LYS A 177 -42.82 -6.86 48.85
N ASP A 178 -42.99 -5.61 48.43
CA ASP A 178 -43.53 -4.53 49.26
C ASP A 178 -44.95 -4.83 49.72
N ALA A 179 -45.80 -5.37 48.83
CA ALA A 179 -47.15 -5.82 49.18
C ALA A 179 -47.12 -6.94 50.23
N LYS A 180 -46.16 -7.87 50.12
CA LYS A 180 -46.01 -8.96 51.10
C LYS A 180 -45.50 -8.47 52.45
N ILE A 181 -44.56 -7.51 52.46
CA ILE A 181 -44.09 -6.86 53.68
C ILE A 181 -45.25 -6.15 54.37
N ALA A 182 -46.04 -5.37 53.64
CA ALA A 182 -47.21 -4.69 54.21
C ALA A 182 -48.27 -5.66 54.76
N GLU A 183 -48.44 -6.84 54.17
CA GLU A 183 -49.31 -7.89 54.70
C GLU A 183 -48.74 -8.49 56.01
N LEU A 184 -47.43 -8.75 56.08
CA LEU A 184 -46.77 -9.27 57.27
C LEU A 184 -46.78 -8.26 58.42
N GLU A 185 -46.60 -6.97 58.15
CA GLU A 185 -46.70 -5.90 59.14
C GLU A 185 -48.11 -5.78 59.74
N LYS A 186 -49.16 -6.09 58.99
CA LYS A 186 -50.53 -6.17 59.54
C LYS A 186 -50.73 -7.36 60.48
N LEU A 187 -50.03 -8.47 60.23
CA LEU A 187 -50.09 -9.68 61.06
C LEU A 187 -49.27 -9.56 62.34
N ILE A 188 -48.26 -8.68 62.36
CA ILE A 188 -47.40 -8.41 63.52
C ILE A 188 -47.41 -6.90 63.81
N PRO A 189 -48.44 -6.38 64.50
CA PRO A 189 -48.56 -4.94 64.75
C PRO A 189 -47.41 -4.46 65.63
N GLY A 190 -46.57 -3.56 65.11
CA GLY A 190 -45.52 -2.87 65.88
C GLY A 190 -44.07 -3.19 65.49
N VAL A 191 -43.82 -4.06 64.50
CA VAL A 191 -42.48 -4.27 63.94
C VAL A 191 -42.37 -3.52 62.61
N ASP A 192 -41.55 -2.46 62.57
CA ASP A 192 -41.22 -1.73 61.33
C ASP A 192 -40.13 -2.50 60.58
N SER A 193 -40.48 -3.06 59.42
CA SER A 193 -39.58 -3.92 58.65
C SER A 193 -38.35 -3.16 58.13
N ARG A 194 -38.41 -1.82 58.00
CA ARG A 194 -37.27 -1.00 57.61
C ARG A 194 -36.22 -0.93 58.70
N GLN A 195 -36.63 -0.77 59.95
CA GLN A 195 -35.71 -0.79 61.09
C GLN A 195 -34.99 -2.14 61.25
N VAL A 196 -35.68 -3.24 60.91
CA VAL A 196 -35.08 -4.58 60.93
C VAL A 196 -34.09 -4.77 59.78
N ALA A 197 -34.40 -4.26 58.58
CA ALA A 197 -33.48 -4.30 57.44
C ALA A 197 -32.21 -3.47 57.71
N ASP A 198 -32.35 -2.23 58.19
CA ASP A 198 -31.22 -1.36 58.54
C ASP A 198 -30.34 -1.99 59.63
N ALA A 199 -30.96 -2.60 60.66
CA ALA A 199 -30.23 -3.30 61.71
C ALA A 199 -29.55 -4.60 61.24
N MET A 200 -30.07 -5.25 60.21
CA MET A 200 -29.45 -6.43 59.60
C MET A 200 -28.26 -6.04 58.71
N ASP A 201 -28.38 -4.97 57.92
CA ASP A 201 -27.26 -4.43 57.12
C ASP A 201 -26.12 -3.93 58.01
N GLU A 202 -26.43 -3.25 59.12
CA GLU A 202 -25.43 -2.77 60.08
C GLU A 202 -24.71 -3.92 60.81
N LYS A 203 -25.39 -5.06 61.02
CA LYS A 203 -24.88 -6.19 61.81
C LYS A 203 -24.25 -7.30 60.97
N PHE A 204 -24.68 -7.46 59.72
CA PHE A 204 -24.25 -8.54 58.83
C PHE A 204 -23.67 -8.09 57.50
N GLY A 205 -23.71 -6.79 57.18
CA GLY A 205 -22.96 -6.17 56.07
C GLY A 205 -23.14 -6.88 54.73
N VAL A 206 -24.28 -6.68 54.09
CA VAL A 206 -24.45 -6.90 52.64
C VAL A 206 -24.17 -5.59 51.91
#